data_AF-A0A5B0SL01-F1
#
_entry.id   AF-A0A5B0SL01-F1
#
_cell.length_a   1.000
_cell.length_b   1.000
_cell.length_c   1.000
_cell.angle_alpha   90.00
_cell.angle_beta   90.00
_cell.angle_gamma   90.00
#
_symmetry.space_group_name_H-M   'P 1'
#
loop_
_entity.id
_entity.type
_entity.pdbx_description
1 polymer ?
#
loop_
_entity_poly.entity_id
_entity_poly.type
_entity_poly.pdbx_seq_one_letter_code
_entity_poly.pdbx_strand_id
1 'polypeptide(L)'
;MALHRVVLVVLISLLNLHSTLQQTKPPSLKDITCGRKKELQAGDCKAAYHKIIYDGDSTLDHNERIIQKTSGSCVMRIDNTKWLKVPKAIIENGFDQILAKCNGYAGNATLPGWDGVRLLTRHHKSPDASTYEEDTKLNQVICSNNPKDTKVVKQDCAEAYRLIPTNAEGRFVSVDHHVPMNIVRATYKKCLVAIWTSDGSKVEA
;
A
#
# COMPACT_ATOMS: atom_id res chain seq x y z
N MET A 1 -43.01 -3.83 44.56
CA MET A 1 -42.92 -4.70 43.35
C MET A 1 -42.43 -3.98 42.08
N ALA A 2 -42.63 -2.67 41.91
CA ALA A 2 -42.17 -1.94 40.71
C ALA A 2 -40.64 -1.72 40.65
N LEU A 3 -39.99 -1.43 41.79
CA LEU A 3 -38.54 -1.14 41.85
C LEU A 3 -37.68 -2.34 41.39
N HIS A 4 -38.08 -3.56 41.75
CA HIS A 4 -37.35 -4.78 41.38
C HIS A 4 -37.41 -5.06 39.88
N ARG A 5 -38.53 -4.70 39.22
CA ARG A 5 -38.69 -4.86 37.76
C ARG A 5 -37.82 -3.88 36.98
N VAL A 6 -37.69 -2.64 37.47
CA VAL A 6 -36.83 -1.62 36.83
C VAL A 6 -35.35 -2.01 36.94
N VAL A 7 -34.89 -2.46 38.11
CA VAL A 7 -33.51 -2.92 38.31
C VAL A 7 -33.17 -4.11 37.41
N LEU A 8 -34.10 -5.05 37.25
CA LEU A 8 -33.89 -6.23 36.40
C LEU A 8 -33.78 -5.87 34.91
N VAL A 9 -34.59 -4.92 34.42
CA VAL A 9 -34.54 -4.45 33.03
C VAL A 9 -33.25 -3.68 32.73
N VAL A 10 -32.76 -2.87 33.68
CA VAL A 10 -31.47 -2.16 33.53
C VAL A 10 -30.30 -3.13 33.50
N LEU A 11 -30.29 -4.15 34.37
CA LEU A 11 -29.25 -5.20 34.37
C LEU A 11 -29.24 -6.02 33.07
N ILE A 12 -30.40 -6.41 32.55
CA ILE A 12 -30.50 -7.15 31.29
C ILE A 12 -30.04 -6.27 30.11
N SER A 13 -30.34 -4.99 30.12
CA SER A 13 -29.90 -4.05 29.08
C SER A 13 -28.38 -3.85 29.10
N LEU A 14 -27.77 -3.77 30.29
CA LEU A 14 -26.32 -3.67 30.47
C LEU A 14 -25.59 -4.97 30.11
N LEU A 15 -26.16 -6.13 30.41
CA LEU A 15 -25.61 -7.43 30.00
C LEU A 15 -25.65 -7.62 28.48
N ASN A 16 -26.76 -7.23 27.84
CA ASN A 16 -26.89 -7.29 26.37
C ASN A 16 -25.92 -6.34 25.66
N LEU A 17 -25.61 -5.18 26.25
CA LEU A 17 -24.62 -4.23 25.74
C LEU A 17 -23.17 -4.76 25.87
N HIS A 18 -22.87 -5.55 26.90
CA HIS A 18 -21.57 -6.21 27.05
C HIS A 18 -21.38 -7.35 26.04
N SER A 19 -22.44 -8.08 25.69
CA SER A 19 -22.38 -9.13 24.65
C SER A 19 -22.20 -8.58 23.23
N THR A 20 -22.69 -7.37 22.93
CA THR A 20 -22.41 -6.69 21.65
C THR A 20 -21.05 -6.00 21.61
N LEU A 21 -20.44 -5.71 22.77
CA LEU A 21 -19.08 -5.17 22.91
C LEU A 21 -18.00 -6.23 23.19
N GLN A 22 -18.27 -7.51 22.96
CA GLN A 22 -17.18 -8.46 22.78
C GLN A 22 -16.51 -8.14 21.44
N GLN A 23 -15.52 -7.24 21.49
CA GLN A 23 -14.42 -7.23 20.53
C GLN A 23 -13.85 -8.65 20.54
N THR A 24 -14.34 -9.50 19.64
CA THR A 24 -13.69 -10.77 19.34
C THR A 24 -12.24 -10.45 19.06
N LYS A 25 -11.36 -10.95 19.94
CA LYS A 25 -9.91 -10.77 19.81
C LYS A 25 -9.53 -11.00 18.35
N PRO A 26 -8.77 -10.09 17.72
CA PRO A 26 -8.36 -10.24 16.34
C PRO A 26 -7.78 -11.65 16.09
N PRO A 27 -8.15 -12.30 14.98
CA PRO A 27 -7.71 -13.67 14.72
C PRO A 27 -6.19 -13.75 14.58
N SER A 28 -5.61 -14.84 15.08
CA SER A 28 -4.17 -15.07 14.90
C SER A 28 -3.88 -15.47 13.45
N LEU A 29 -2.83 -14.88 12.88
CA LEU A 29 -2.34 -15.20 11.55
C LEU A 29 -1.69 -16.59 11.54
N LYS A 30 -2.09 -17.43 10.60
CA LYS A 30 -1.63 -18.84 10.53
C LYS A 30 -0.43 -19.02 9.61
N ASP A 31 -0.28 -18.18 8.60
CA ASP A 31 0.58 -18.39 7.44
C ASP A 31 1.68 -17.32 7.29
N ILE A 32 2.09 -16.70 8.40
CA ILE A 32 3.17 -15.70 8.36
C ILE A 32 4.45 -16.36 7.82
N THR A 33 4.94 -15.84 6.69
CA THR A 33 6.23 -16.19 6.09
C THR A 33 7.19 -15.00 6.19
N CYS A 34 8.44 -15.29 6.54
CA CYS A 34 9.47 -14.27 6.71
C CYS A 34 10.52 -14.35 5.58
N GLY A 35 11.09 -13.21 5.23
CA GLY A 35 12.19 -13.08 4.29
C GLY A 35 13.49 -13.65 4.83
N ARG A 36 14.54 -13.58 4.01
CA ARG A 36 15.85 -14.17 4.32
C ARG A 36 16.88 -13.16 4.81
N LYS A 37 16.57 -11.86 4.71
CA LYS A 37 17.48 -10.77 5.06
C LYS A 37 16.85 -9.90 6.14
N LYS A 38 17.67 -9.55 7.14
CA LYS A 38 17.28 -8.67 8.24
C LYS A 38 17.63 -7.23 7.85
N GLU A 39 16.69 -6.57 7.20
CA GLU A 39 16.88 -5.24 6.60
C GLU A 39 15.94 -4.18 7.20
N LEU A 40 15.03 -4.59 8.11
CA LEU A 40 14.07 -3.69 8.75
C LEU A 40 14.55 -3.28 10.13
N GLN A 41 14.64 -1.97 10.37
CA GLN A 41 14.95 -1.40 11.66
C GLN A 41 13.75 -1.50 12.61
N ALA A 42 14.04 -1.59 13.91
CA ALA A 42 13.02 -1.65 14.93
C ALA A 42 12.16 -0.38 14.93
N GLY A 43 10.84 -0.54 15.00
CA GLY A 43 9.90 0.57 15.07
C GLY A 43 9.49 1.18 13.73
N ASP A 44 10.31 1.07 12.68
CA ASP A 44 10.02 1.65 11.37
C ASP A 44 8.70 1.14 10.77
N CYS A 45 8.49 -0.17 10.76
CA CYS A 45 7.24 -0.74 10.24
C CYS A 45 6.02 -0.35 11.08
N LYS A 46 6.19 -0.17 12.39
CA LYS A 46 5.12 0.28 13.28
C LYS A 46 4.75 1.73 12.98
N ALA A 47 5.75 2.59 12.83
CA ALA A 47 5.55 3.96 12.39
C ALA A 47 4.88 4.02 11.01
N ALA A 48 5.24 3.12 10.09
CA ALA A 48 4.64 3.04 8.76
C ALA A 48 3.15 2.66 8.80
N TYR A 49 2.74 1.57 9.47
CA TYR A 49 1.32 1.19 9.47
C TYR A 49 0.44 2.16 10.27
N HIS A 50 1.00 2.92 11.22
CA HIS A 50 0.26 3.99 11.90
C HIS A 50 -0.04 5.21 10.99
N LYS A 51 0.58 5.31 9.82
CA LYS A 51 0.23 6.31 8.79
C LYS A 51 -0.96 5.90 7.93
N ILE A 52 -1.52 4.69 8.09
CA ILE A 52 -2.70 4.26 7.33
C ILE A 52 -3.87 5.17 7.67
N ILE A 53 -4.51 5.70 6.63
CA ILE A 53 -5.73 6.49 6.75
C ILE A 53 -6.90 5.50 6.67
N TYR A 54 -7.84 5.63 7.59
CA TYR A 54 -9.04 4.81 7.67
C TYR A 54 -10.27 5.68 7.43
N ASP A 55 -11.34 5.06 6.95
CA ASP A 55 -12.65 5.70 6.82
C ASP A 55 -13.21 6.09 8.19
N GLY A 56 -14.25 6.94 8.20
CA GLY A 56 -14.88 7.42 9.43
C GLY A 56 -15.45 6.32 10.34
N ASP A 57 -15.70 5.13 9.80
CA ASP A 57 -16.12 3.93 10.54
C ASP A 57 -14.93 3.08 11.06
N SER A 58 -13.71 3.60 10.97
CA SER A 58 -12.46 2.92 11.34
C SER A 58 -12.18 1.64 10.54
N THR A 59 -12.60 1.60 9.27
CA THR A 59 -12.27 0.54 8.33
C THR A 59 -11.35 1.02 7.21
N LEU A 60 -10.70 0.09 6.49
CA LEU A 60 -9.94 0.44 5.30
C LEU A 60 -10.82 1.10 4.25
N ASP A 61 -10.24 2.06 3.51
CA ASP A 61 -10.90 2.69 2.37
C ASP A 61 -11.36 1.64 1.35
N HIS A 62 -12.67 1.64 1.07
CA HIS A 62 -13.30 0.75 0.11
C HIS A 62 -12.90 1.04 -1.35
N ASN A 63 -12.26 2.16 -1.64
CA ASN A 63 -11.84 2.53 -2.99
C ASN A 63 -10.38 2.19 -3.27
N GLU A 64 -9.59 1.84 -2.25
CA GLU A 64 -8.17 1.51 -2.38
C GLU A 64 -7.94 0.00 -2.40
N ARG A 65 -7.50 -0.52 -3.56
CA ARG A 65 -7.14 -1.94 -3.69
C ARG A 65 -5.76 -2.25 -3.10
N ILE A 66 -4.85 -1.28 -3.12
CA ILE A 66 -3.49 -1.43 -2.63
C ILE A 66 -3.18 -0.21 -1.78
N ILE A 67 -2.89 -0.46 -0.51
CA ILE A 67 -2.56 0.60 0.46
C ILE A 67 -1.09 0.41 0.80
N GLN A 68 -0.27 1.45 0.62
CA GLN A 68 1.14 1.43 0.99
C GLN A 68 1.48 2.58 1.91
N LYS A 69 2.33 2.31 2.90
CA LYS A 69 2.91 3.33 3.77
C LYS A 69 4.38 3.06 4.02
N THR A 70 5.18 4.10 3.95
CA THR A 70 6.63 4.02 4.14
C THR A 70 7.06 4.72 5.42
N SER A 71 8.03 4.15 6.14
CA SER A 71 8.77 4.84 7.18
C SER A 71 10.16 4.24 7.34
N GLY A 72 11.20 5.08 7.26
CA GLY A 72 12.58 4.67 7.43
C GLY A 72 12.97 3.54 6.47
N SER A 73 13.32 2.39 7.03
CA SER A 73 13.72 1.16 6.33
C SER A 73 12.57 0.24 5.94
N CYS A 74 11.31 0.59 6.23
CA CYS A 74 10.17 -0.29 6.05
C CYS A 74 9.09 0.28 5.13
N VAL A 75 8.61 -0.55 4.21
CA VAL A 75 7.36 -0.35 3.48
C VAL A 75 6.35 -1.39 3.91
N MET A 76 5.19 -0.89 4.33
CA MET A 76 4.01 -1.66 4.63
C MET A 76 3.09 -1.65 3.42
N ARG A 77 2.52 -2.80 3.08
CA ARG A 77 1.56 -2.94 2.00
C ARG A 77 0.40 -3.81 2.42
N ILE A 78 -0.81 -3.37 2.08
CA ILE A 78 -2.04 -4.14 2.17
C ILE A 78 -2.53 -4.34 0.74
N ASP A 79 -2.66 -5.59 0.33
CA ASP A 79 -3.45 -5.94 -0.85
C ASP A 79 -4.87 -6.23 -0.39
N ASN A 80 -5.85 -5.49 -0.90
CA ASN A 80 -7.28 -5.64 -0.63
C ASN A 80 -8.03 -5.87 -1.96
N THR A 81 -7.82 -7.04 -2.55
CA THR A 81 -8.25 -7.32 -3.94
C THR A 81 -9.78 -7.36 -4.13
N LYS A 82 -10.54 -7.40 -3.04
CA LYS A 82 -12.00 -7.44 -3.03
C LYS A 82 -12.64 -6.19 -2.41
N TRP A 83 -11.87 -5.12 -2.20
CA TRP A 83 -12.37 -3.86 -1.63
C TRP A 83 -13.11 -4.08 -0.30
N LEU A 84 -12.59 -4.92 0.59
CA LEU A 84 -13.25 -5.19 1.86
C LEU A 84 -13.04 -4.04 2.86
N LYS A 85 -14.08 -3.70 3.61
CA LYS A 85 -14.00 -2.79 4.76
C LYS A 85 -13.39 -3.49 5.98
N VAL A 86 -12.08 -3.69 5.95
CA VAL A 86 -11.37 -4.38 7.05
C VAL A 86 -11.20 -3.42 8.24
N PRO A 87 -11.59 -3.80 9.47
CA PRO A 87 -11.42 -2.94 10.64
C PRO A 87 -9.95 -2.67 10.95
N LYS A 88 -9.66 -1.42 11.35
CA LYS A 88 -8.34 -0.96 11.80
C LYS A 88 -7.67 -1.92 12.78
N ALA A 89 -8.40 -2.33 13.83
CA ALA A 89 -7.86 -3.21 14.86
C ALA A 89 -7.39 -4.57 14.32
N ILE A 90 -8.00 -5.07 13.24
CA ILE A 90 -7.63 -6.33 12.59
C ILE A 90 -6.33 -6.13 11.79
N ILE A 91 -6.22 -5.03 11.05
CA ILE A 91 -5.04 -4.69 10.25
C ILE A 91 -3.81 -4.46 11.14
N GLU A 92 -3.93 -3.57 12.12
CA GLU A 92 -2.82 -3.24 13.02
C GLU A 92 -2.36 -4.47 13.81
N ASN A 93 -3.29 -5.29 14.31
CA ASN A 93 -2.95 -6.53 14.98
C ASN A 93 -2.26 -7.54 14.05
N GLY A 94 -2.70 -7.65 12.79
CA GLY A 94 -2.05 -8.52 11.82
C GLY A 94 -0.59 -8.11 11.57
N PHE A 95 -0.32 -6.81 11.45
CA PHE A 95 1.06 -6.33 11.34
C PHE A 95 1.86 -6.55 12.61
N ASP A 96 1.30 -6.32 13.80
CA ASP A 96 1.99 -6.63 15.06
C ASP A 96 2.41 -8.10 15.15
N GLN A 97 1.54 -9.03 14.71
CA GLN A 97 1.87 -10.46 14.65
C GLN A 97 3.01 -10.76 13.65
N ILE A 98 3.00 -10.12 12.47
CA ILE A 98 4.10 -10.27 11.49
C ILE A 98 5.41 -9.73 12.07
N LEU A 99 5.39 -8.54 12.69
CA LEU A 99 6.59 -7.91 13.25
C LEU A 99 7.15 -8.71 14.43
N ALA A 100 6.28 -9.26 15.28
CA ALA A 100 6.69 -10.12 16.38
C ALA A 100 7.36 -11.42 15.88
N LYS A 101 6.79 -12.06 14.86
CA LYS A 101 7.33 -13.33 14.33
C LYS A 101 8.56 -13.14 13.45
N CYS A 102 8.58 -12.11 12.62
CA CYS A 102 9.66 -11.89 11.66
C CYS A 102 10.78 -11.01 12.18
N ASN A 103 10.63 -10.28 13.29
CA ASN A 103 11.72 -9.61 14.04
C ASN A 103 12.85 -8.97 13.18
N GLY A 104 12.49 -7.95 12.39
CA GLY A 104 13.42 -7.21 11.53
C GLY A 104 13.62 -7.81 10.13
N TYR A 105 12.99 -8.94 9.83
CA TYR A 105 12.89 -9.49 8.48
C TYR A 105 11.57 -9.06 7.82
N ALA A 106 11.59 -8.94 6.49
CA ALA A 106 10.37 -8.80 5.68
C ALA A 106 9.38 -9.92 6.01
N GLY A 107 8.09 -9.65 5.96
CA GLY A 107 7.06 -10.60 6.36
C GLY A 107 5.81 -10.48 5.51
N ASN A 108 5.07 -11.57 5.36
CA ASN A 108 3.75 -11.51 4.74
C ASN A 108 2.83 -12.61 5.29
N ALA A 109 1.53 -12.34 5.27
CA ALA A 109 0.49 -13.26 5.70
C ALA A 109 -0.85 -12.95 5.03
N THR A 110 -1.71 -13.95 4.91
CA THR A 110 -3.12 -13.74 4.58
C THR A 110 -3.91 -13.42 5.85
N LEU A 111 -4.97 -12.62 5.71
CA LEU A 111 -5.77 -12.21 6.84
C LEU A 111 -6.99 -13.16 7.03
N PRO A 112 -7.06 -13.94 8.12
CA PRO A 112 -8.14 -14.90 8.31
C PRO A 112 -9.52 -14.23 8.36
N GLY A 113 -10.49 -14.77 7.62
CA GLY A 113 -11.85 -14.21 7.53
C GLY A 113 -11.97 -13.04 6.54
N TRP A 114 -10.87 -12.63 5.90
CA TRP A 114 -10.82 -11.52 4.95
C TRP A 114 -10.19 -12.01 3.65
N ASP A 115 -10.96 -12.78 2.89
CA ASP A 115 -10.48 -13.38 1.64
C ASP A 115 -10.01 -12.32 0.64
N GLY A 116 -8.87 -12.57 0.02
CA GLY A 116 -8.22 -11.61 -0.87
C GLY A 116 -7.48 -10.45 -0.17
N VAL A 117 -7.40 -10.46 1.17
CA VAL A 117 -6.61 -9.50 1.95
C VAL A 117 -5.27 -10.10 2.38
N ARG A 118 -4.18 -9.43 1.99
CA ARG A 118 -2.80 -9.84 2.32
C ARG A 118 -2.04 -8.67 2.94
N LEU A 119 -1.32 -8.95 4.00
CA LEU A 119 -0.46 -8.01 4.70
C LEU A 119 1.00 -8.31 4.33
N LEU A 120 1.77 -7.27 3.99
CA LEU A 120 3.18 -7.40 3.62
C LEU A 120 4.02 -6.31 4.27
N THR A 121 5.22 -6.68 4.68
CA THR A 121 6.32 -5.77 5.06
C THR A 121 7.51 -6.07 4.16
N ARG A 122 8.15 -5.03 3.62
CA ARG A 122 9.36 -5.14 2.82
C ARG A 122 10.36 -4.06 3.19
N HIS A 123 11.61 -4.26 2.80
CA HIS A 123 12.63 -3.23 2.94
C HIS A 123 12.32 -2.06 2.00
N HIS A 124 12.30 -0.85 2.55
CA HIS A 124 12.23 0.39 1.80
C HIS A 124 13.54 0.56 1.03
N LYS A 125 13.46 0.62 -0.29
CA LYS A 125 14.63 0.83 -1.14
C LYS A 125 14.67 2.31 -1.51
N SER A 126 15.85 2.81 -1.83
CA SER A 126 15.92 4.13 -2.45
C SER A 126 15.04 4.16 -3.71
N PRO A 127 14.40 5.31 -4.03
CA PRO A 127 13.54 5.43 -5.20
C PRO A 127 14.23 4.88 -6.45
N ASP A 128 13.52 3.99 -7.12
CA ASP A 128 13.99 3.23 -8.28
C ASP A 128 13.01 3.48 -9.42
N ALA A 129 13.50 3.62 -10.65
CA ALA A 129 12.67 3.91 -11.82
C ALA A 129 11.58 2.84 -12.08
N SER A 130 11.71 1.66 -11.50
CA SER A 130 10.80 0.51 -11.59
C SER A 130 9.95 0.28 -10.34
N THR A 131 10.19 1.00 -9.24
CA THR A 131 9.41 0.84 -8.00
C THR A 131 9.01 2.16 -7.40
N TYR A 132 7.73 2.28 -7.08
CA TYR A 132 7.20 3.38 -6.30
C TYR A 132 6.90 2.98 -4.88
N GLU A 133 7.29 3.88 -3.98
CA GLU A 133 7.06 3.81 -2.55
C GLU A 133 6.38 5.13 -2.15
N GLU A 134 5.53 5.10 -1.13
CA GLU A 134 4.57 6.18 -0.85
C GLU A 134 5.22 7.55 -0.55
N ASP A 135 6.46 7.55 -0.08
CA ASP A 135 7.29 8.72 0.16
C ASP A 135 8.12 9.18 -1.06
N THR A 136 7.94 8.52 -2.21
CA THR A 136 8.51 8.97 -3.48
C THR A 136 7.85 10.28 -3.89
N LYS A 137 8.66 11.32 -4.08
CA LYS A 137 8.16 12.63 -4.51
C LYS A 137 7.53 12.52 -5.89
N LEU A 138 6.29 12.99 -6.00
CA LEU A 138 5.61 13.12 -7.29
C LEU A 138 6.34 14.15 -8.17
N ASN A 139 6.23 13.98 -9.48
CA ASN A 139 6.82 14.86 -10.50
C ASN A 139 8.35 14.98 -10.42
N GLN A 140 9.01 14.01 -9.78
CA GLN A 140 10.46 13.90 -9.77
C GLN A 140 10.92 12.90 -10.84
N VAL A 141 11.89 13.30 -11.66
CA VAL A 141 12.56 12.39 -12.59
C VAL A 141 13.47 11.44 -11.80
N ILE A 142 13.23 10.13 -11.94
CA ILE A 142 14.07 9.08 -11.36
C ILE A 142 14.84 8.41 -12.49
N CYS A 143 16.17 8.40 -12.39
CA CYS A 143 17.04 7.73 -13.35
C CYS A 143 17.44 6.33 -12.83
N SER A 144 17.37 5.30 -13.67
CA SER A 144 18.04 4.03 -13.36
C SER A 144 19.55 4.25 -13.38
N ASN A 145 20.17 4.27 -12.19
CA ASN A 145 21.62 4.41 -12.03
C ASN A 145 22.27 3.07 -11.65
N ASN A 146 21.79 1.95 -12.20
CA ASN A 146 22.45 0.66 -11.97
C ASN A 146 23.83 0.67 -12.65
N PRO A 147 24.94 0.44 -11.93
CA PRO A 147 26.29 0.47 -12.49
C PRO A 147 26.53 -0.58 -13.60
N LYS A 148 25.67 -1.61 -13.67
CA LYS A 148 25.69 -2.64 -14.70
C LYS A 148 24.89 -2.24 -15.95
N ASP A 149 24.06 -1.20 -15.88
CA ASP A 149 23.30 -0.74 -17.02
C ASP A 149 24.23 -0.01 -17.99
N THR A 150 23.91 -0.10 -19.27
CA THR A 150 24.70 0.59 -20.29
C THR A 150 24.61 2.09 -20.05
N LYS A 151 25.75 2.79 -20.08
CA LYS A 151 25.82 4.25 -19.91
C LYS A 151 24.78 4.95 -20.78
N VAL A 152 23.76 5.50 -20.14
CA VAL A 152 22.68 6.23 -20.80
C VAL A 152 23.15 7.66 -21.11
N VAL A 153 22.90 8.13 -22.34
CA VAL A 153 23.25 9.49 -22.78
C VAL A 153 22.06 10.40 -22.53
N LYS A 154 22.28 11.54 -21.86
CA LYS A 154 21.20 12.48 -21.49
C LYS A 154 20.41 12.97 -22.71
N GLN A 155 21.07 13.26 -23.84
CA GLN A 155 20.37 13.66 -25.07
C GLN A 155 19.45 12.56 -25.61
N ASP A 156 19.84 11.28 -25.50
CA ASP A 156 18.99 10.18 -25.97
C ASP A 156 17.70 10.07 -25.13
N CYS A 157 17.77 10.38 -23.82
CA CYS A 157 16.59 10.45 -22.97
C CYS A 157 15.71 11.66 -23.24
N ALA A 158 16.31 12.81 -23.54
CA ALA A 158 15.54 13.99 -23.94
C ALA A 158 14.76 13.71 -25.23
N GLU A 159 15.36 13.03 -26.20
CA GLU A 159 14.65 12.64 -27.42
C GLU A 159 13.61 11.56 -27.14
N ALA A 160 13.90 10.55 -26.31
CA ALA A 160 12.90 9.57 -25.89
C ALA A 160 11.67 10.24 -25.24
N TYR A 161 11.87 11.21 -24.34
CA TYR A 161 10.77 11.99 -23.76
C TYR A 161 9.97 12.75 -24.82
N ARG A 162 10.66 13.37 -25.78
CA ARG A 162 10.04 14.15 -26.87
C ARG A 162 9.20 13.29 -27.83
N LEU A 163 9.46 11.98 -27.89
CA LEU A 163 8.69 11.01 -28.66
C LEU A 163 7.37 10.59 -27.98
N ILE A 164 7.14 10.96 -26.72
CA ILE A 164 5.85 10.69 -26.05
C ILE A 164 4.83 11.73 -26.55
N PRO A 165 3.79 11.31 -27.29
CA PRO A 165 2.84 12.23 -27.88
C PRO A 165 1.87 12.80 -26.83
N THR A 166 1.35 13.98 -27.11
CA THR A 166 0.20 14.57 -26.42
C THR A 166 -0.98 14.70 -27.39
N ASN A 167 -2.20 14.64 -26.85
CA ASN A 167 -3.42 14.90 -27.62
C ASN A 167 -3.74 16.41 -27.67
N ALA A 168 -4.87 16.78 -28.29
CA ALA A 168 -5.28 18.17 -28.45
C ALA A 168 -5.53 18.90 -27.11
N GLU A 169 -5.88 18.16 -26.05
CA GLU A 169 -6.04 18.68 -24.69
C GLU A 169 -4.71 18.74 -23.92
N GLY A 170 -3.59 18.45 -24.58
CA GLY A 170 -2.26 18.45 -23.98
C GLY A 170 -1.93 17.20 -23.15
N ARG A 171 -2.83 16.22 -23.05
CA ARG A 171 -2.63 15.01 -22.24
C ARG A 171 -1.71 14.02 -22.94
N PHE A 172 -0.81 13.40 -22.19
CA PHE A 172 0.02 12.32 -22.70
C PHE A 172 -0.83 11.13 -23.18
N VAL A 173 -0.45 10.56 -24.33
CA VAL A 173 -1.09 9.37 -24.90
C VAL A 173 -0.06 8.30 -25.26
N SER A 174 -0.51 7.04 -25.36
CA SER A 174 0.33 5.92 -25.75
C SER A 174 0.95 6.15 -27.14
N VAL A 175 2.23 5.83 -27.31
CA VAL A 175 2.93 5.95 -28.61
C VAL A 175 2.23 5.12 -29.71
N ASP A 176 1.86 3.88 -29.41
CA ASP A 176 1.35 2.95 -30.43
C ASP A 176 -0.12 3.21 -30.80
N HIS A 177 -0.96 3.50 -29.81
CA HIS A 177 -2.42 3.55 -29.99
C HIS A 177 -3.01 4.96 -29.87
N HIS A 178 -2.21 5.96 -29.52
CA HIS A 178 -2.66 7.35 -29.32
C HIS A 178 -3.85 7.49 -28.35
N VAL A 179 -3.93 6.62 -27.33
CA VAL A 179 -4.97 6.68 -26.29
C VAL A 179 -4.39 7.05 -24.91
N PRO A 180 -5.15 7.71 -24.03
CA PRO A 180 -4.74 7.96 -22.66
C PRO A 180 -4.57 6.64 -21.88
N MET A 181 -3.42 6.47 -21.22
CA MET A 181 -3.10 5.30 -20.39
C MET A 181 -2.53 5.73 -19.04
N ASN A 182 -2.47 4.81 -18.08
CA ASN A 182 -1.83 5.02 -16.79
C ASN A 182 -0.29 4.90 -16.84
N ILE A 183 0.24 4.47 -17.98
CA ILE A 183 1.67 4.46 -18.29
C ILE A 183 1.86 4.81 -19.76
N VAL A 184 2.73 5.77 -20.03
CA VAL A 184 3.23 6.08 -21.37
C VAL A 184 4.75 5.93 -21.36
N ARG A 185 5.30 5.37 -22.43
CA ARG A 185 6.72 5.12 -22.54
C ARG A 185 7.18 5.26 -23.97
N ALA A 186 8.39 5.75 -24.13
CA ALA A 186 9.07 5.81 -25.41
C ALA A 186 10.54 5.42 -25.22
N THR A 187 11.10 4.82 -26.27
CA THR A 187 12.49 4.40 -26.29
C THR A 187 13.18 5.08 -27.46
N TYR A 188 14.31 5.72 -27.18
CA TYR A 188 15.20 6.22 -28.21
C TYR A 188 16.61 5.68 -27.96
N LYS A 189 17.11 4.91 -28.93
CA LYS A 189 18.33 4.10 -28.80
C LYS A 189 18.31 3.25 -27.52
N LYS A 190 19.16 3.61 -26.54
CA LYS A 190 19.31 2.88 -25.26
C LYS A 190 18.57 3.53 -24.10
N CYS A 191 17.95 4.71 -24.28
CA CYS A 191 17.18 5.34 -23.23
C CYS A 191 15.69 5.00 -23.37
N LEU A 192 15.11 4.49 -22.28
CA LEU A 192 13.67 4.36 -22.10
C LEU A 192 13.22 5.43 -21.11
N VAL A 193 12.21 6.20 -21.50
CA VAL A 193 11.52 7.15 -20.62
C VAL A 193 10.10 6.64 -20.41
N ALA A 194 9.64 6.63 -19.17
CA ALA A 194 8.28 6.29 -18.80
C ALA A 194 7.69 7.35 -17.88
N ILE A 195 6.44 7.70 -18.12
CA ILE A 195 5.60 8.53 -17.25
C ILE A 195 4.42 7.65 -16.85
N TRP A 196 4.15 7.53 -15.56
CA TRP A 196 3.15 6.60 -15.07
C TRP A 196 2.59 7.10 -13.72
N THR A 197 1.37 6.68 -13.41
CA THR A 197 0.67 7.05 -12.17
C THR A 197 0.71 5.90 -11.17
N SER A 198 0.82 6.23 -9.88
CA SER A 198 0.86 5.23 -8.79
C SER A 198 -0.50 4.64 -8.43
N ASP A 199 -1.58 5.37 -8.69
CA ASP A 199 -2.96 4.97 -8.43
C ASP A 199 -3.64 4.27 -9.63
N GLY A 200 -2.94 4.17 -10.77
CA GLY A 200 -3.48 3.57 -11.99
C GLY A 200 -4.45 4.47 -12.75
N SER A 201 -4.60 5.74 -12.35
CA SER A 201 -5.31 6.76 -13.13
C SER A 201 -4.58 7.07 -14.45
N LYS A 202 -5.22 7.78 -15.37
CA LYS A 202 -4.58 8.17 -16.63
C LYS A 202 -3.50 9.22 -16.36
N VAL A 203 -2.40 9.16 -17.09
CA VAL A 203 -1.36 10.19 -17.02
C VAL A 203 -1.93 11.52 -17.52
N GLU A 204 -1.81 12.56 -16.69
CA GLU A 204 -2.10 13.95 -17.06
C GLU A 204 -0.78 14.71 -17.30
N ALA A 205 -0.84 15.80 -18.06
CA ALA A 205 0.31 16.62 -18.44
C ALA A 205 0.44 17.88 -17.58
#